data_AF-A0A8H5RW86-F1
#
_entry.id   AF-A0A8H5RW86-F1
#
_cell.length_a   1.000
_cell.length_b   1.000
_cell.length_c   1.000
_cell.angle_alpha   90.00
_cell.angle_beta   90.00
_cell.angle_gamma   90.00
#
_symmetry.space_group_name_H-M   'P 1'
#
loop_
_entity.id
_entity.type
_entity.pdbx_description
1 polymer ?
#
loop_
_entity_poly.entity_id
_entity_poly.type
_entity_poly.pdbx_seq_one_letter_code
_entity_poly.pdbx_strand_id
1 'polypeptide(L)'
;MTSEYSSNPDIRMFGSPATEVEKPTFELVEKVKKNIWIVTRKGDPRREKYLASPSSSFGVKPDGTVDVTKAHREAEALNTLLSTHNQAYTIRQILNHENLISIVGVIENWPFSKSQTSDIVPENNVQMLVWDFGDAGNLSALFRHYPCTSPEFYLPESLCWHVLRSLIRAVTYLHDGKRLAYRPEQLGRHMVREWVSVNTDWFPILHRCIEPMNVWLQHPRGNETYGQCKLGDFSNAAVTCHVVDDQFDPDTIHSDSKGMALATKEGMWRLEDARSDHRVPPASIPNEGDRPYTLGDELWSIGVTIFTMMTGQAPTYYCEECGCSHVAFCADGGCLEKEATAKGCGCLLGGCEHISQTECKEEVSGWPDCPAWHNCSEFTINIHSYLARARYTKPLRAMIMVMLGYNPAQRIEPWVRMAEVAQMVELAYGQWKQETEEGRLYVDVEDDLLQRATQ
;
A
#
# COMPACT_ATOMS: atom_id res chain seq x y z
N MET A 1 82.74 -26.74 -10.56
CA MET A 1 82.62 -27.47 -11.84
C MET A 1 81.38 -28.33 -11.67
N THR A 2 80.23 -28.11 -12.32
CA THR A 2 79.88 -27.49 -13.61
C THR A 2 78.42 -26.99 -13.60
N SER A 3 78.08 -26.14 -14.58
CA SER A 3 76.78 -25.53 -15.01
C SER A 3 75.53 -26.43 -14.94
N GLU A 4 74.27 -25.96 -14.98
CA GLU A 4 73.55 -25.09 -15.96
C GLU A 4 72.28 -24.46 -15.31
N TYR A 5 72.03 -23.15 -15.43
CA TYR A 5 71.13 -22.45 -16.37
C TYR A 5 69.70 -23.03 -16.58
N SER A 6 68.67 -22.29 -16.15
CA SER A 6 67.54 -21.92 -17.03
C SER A 6 66.67 -20.82 -16.43
N SER A 7 66.49 -19.77 -17.22
CA SER A 7 65.63 -18.59 -17.08
C SER A 7 64.13 -18.92 -17.11
N ASN A 8 63.31 -18.17 -16.37
CA ASN A 8 61.87 -18.09 -16.65
C ASN A 8 61.41 -16.62 -16.80
N PRO A 9 60.65 -16.27 -17.86
CA PRO A 9 60.28 -14.91 -18.22
C PRO A 9 58.88 -14.49 -17.72
N ASP A 10 58.58 -13.20 -17.91
CA ASP A 10 57.25 -12.59 -18.04
C ASP A 10 56.29 -12.54 -16.84
N ILE A 11 56.48 -11.49 -16.03
CA ILE A 11 55.41 -10.88 -15.24
C ILE A 11 54.43 -10.21 -16.22
N ARG A 12 53.33 -10.89 -16.56
CA ARG A 12 52.19 -10.27 -17.22
C ARG A 12 51.45 -9.39 -16.22
N MET A 13 51.55 -8.07 -16.41
CA MET A 13 50.62 -7.12 -15.83
C MET A 13 49.21 -7.45 -16.32
N PHE A 14 48.32 -7.82 -15.41
CA PHE A 14 46.89 -7.92 -15.70
C PHE A 14 46.39 -6.51 -16.01
N GLY A 15 46.09 -6.26 -17.29
CA GLY A 15 45.38 -5.06 -17.71
C GLY A 15 44.00 -5.03 -17.07
N SER A 16 43.61 -3.83 -16.61
CA SER A 16 42.26 -3.55 -16.14
C SER A 16 41.22 -4.02 -17.18
N PRO A 17 40.14 -4.71 -16.77
CA PRO A 17 39.08 -5.03 -17.69
C PRO A 17 38.47 -3.72 -18.19
N ALA A 18 38.46 -3.53 -19.51
CA ALA A 18 37.66 -2.50 -20.14
C ALA A 18 36.21 -2.72 -19.70
N THR A 19 35.64 -1.74 -19.02
CA THR A 19 34.20 -1.65 -18.77
C THR A 19 33.50 -1.63 -20.13
N GLU A 20 32.97 -2.77 -20.55
CA GLU A 20 31.93 -2.76 -21.58
C GLU A 20 30.85 -1.81 -21.10
N VAL A 21 30.60 -0.75 -21.88
CA VAL A 21 29.51 0.18 -21.62
C VAL A 21 28.23 -0.65 -21.73
N GLU A 22 27.63 -0.95 -20.57
CA GLU A 22 26.42 -1.74 -20.45
C GLU A 22 25.36 -1.15 -21.39
N LYS A 23 24.81 -1.98 -22.29
CA LYS A 23 23.83 -1.49 -23.28
C LYS A 23 22.62 -0.93 -22.54
N PRO A 24 22.08 0.23 -22.95
CA PRO A 24 20.92 0.79 -22.29
C PRO A 24 19.74 -0.18 -22.30
N THR A 25 19.23 -0.48 -21.10
CA THR A 25 18.17 -1.46 -20.83
C THR A 25 16.77 -0.95 -21.20
N PHE A 26 16.62 0.37 -21.35
CA PHE A 26 15.36 1.06 -21.61
C PHE A 26 15.43 1.95 -22.86
N GLU A 27 14.29 2.13 -23.53
CA GLU A 27 14.09 3.08 -24.62
C GLU A 27 13.02 4.11 -24.26
N LEU A 28 13.25 5.38 -24.63
CA LEU A 28 12.30 6.48 -24.39
C LEU A 28 11.13 6.36 -25.37
N VAL A 29 9.91 6.39 -24.84
CA VAL A 29 8.68 6.31 -25.64
C VAL A 29 8.04 7.68 -25.79
N GLU A 30 7.81 8.38 -24.68
CA GLU A 30 7.05 9.64 -24.67
C GLU A 30 7.56 10.58 -23.57
N LYS A 31 7.62 11.88 -23.86
CA LYS A 31 7.93 12.90 -22.86
C LYS A 31 6.63 13.36 -22.19
N VAL A 32 6.49 13.14 -20.89
CA VAL A 32 5.32 13.57 -20.14
C VAL A 32 5.47 15.02 -19.68
N LYS A 33 6.61 15.34 -19.05
CA LYS A 33 6.96 16.67 -18.54
C LYS A 33 8.48 16.90 -18.63
N LYS A 34 8.96 18.06 -18.15
CA LYS A 34 10.41 18.33 -18.06
C LYS A 34 11.07 17.21 -17.23
N ASN A 35 11.97 16.46 -17.86
CA ASN A 35 12.72 15.33 -17.30
C ASN A 35 11.88 14.14 -16.81
N ILE A 36 10.60 14.06 -17.15
CA ILE A 36 9.75 12.89 -16.85
C ILE A 36 9.34 12.24 -18.18
N TRP A 37 9.61 10.94 -18.30
CA TRP A 37 9.45 10.18 -19.53
C TRP A 37 8.72 8.87 -19.28
N ILE A 38 7.91 8.45 -20.24
CA ILE A 38 7.48 7.05 -20.36
C ILE A 38 8.56 6.31 -21.12
N VAL A 39 8.98 5.16 -20.59
CA VAL A 39 10.01 4.31 -21.16
C VAL A 39 9.53 2.86 -21.25
N THR A 40 10.18 2.05 -22.08
CA THR A 40 9.93 0.61 -22.14
C THR A 40 11.26 -0.16 -22.15
N ARG A 41 11.22 -1.43 -21.76
CA ARG A 41 12.42 -2.29 -21.78
C ARG A 41 12.76 -2.63 -23.24
N LYS A 42 14.04 -2.51 -23.59
CA LYS A 42 14.49 -2.78 -24.96
C LYS A 42 14.24 -4.25 -25.31
N GLY A 43 13.49 -4.48 -26.38
CA GLY A 43 13.16 -5.83 -26.85
C GLY A 43 12.05 -6.52 -26.05
N ASP A 44 11.35 -5.82 -25.16
CA ASP A 44 10.15 -6.36 -24.52
C ASP A 44 9.01 -6.48 -25.56
N PRO A 45 8.55 -7.70 -25.89
CA PRO A 45 7.48 -7.89 -26.86
C PRO A 45 6.14 -7.30 -26.38
N ARG A 46 5.95 -7.13 -25.06
CA ARG A 46 4.73 -6.54 -24.49
C ARG A 46 4.74 -5.03 -24.50
N ARG A 47 5.91 -4.41 -24.75
CA ARG A 47 6.13 -2.96 -24.68
C ARG A 47 5.57 -2.37 -23.38
N GLU A 48 5.84 -3.03 -22.26
CA GLU A 48 5.41 -2.57 -20.96
C GLU A 48 5.97 -1.16 -20.69
N LYS A 49 5.10 -0.29 -20.20
CA LYS A 49 5.42 1.10 -19.93
C LYS A 49 5.90 1.26 -18.49
N TYR A 50 6.92 2.09 -18.32
CA TYR A 50 7.50 2.48 -17.04
C TYR A 50 7.67 4.01 -17.00
N LEU A 51 7.78 4.57 -15.81
CA LEU A 51 7.99 6.00 -15.62
C LEU A 51 9.45 6.27 -15.27
N ALA A 52 10.19 6.96 -16.13
CA ALA A 52 11.51 7.48 -15.80
C ALA A 52 11.40 8.91 -15.29
N SER A 53 11.88 9.15 -14.08
CA SER A 53 11.95 10.47 -13.47
C SER A 53 13.32 10.70 -12.84
N PRO A 54 13.74 11.94 -12.63
CA PRO A 54 14.92 12.23 -11.83
C PRO A 54 14.69 11.74 -10.39
N SER A 55 15.77 11.39 -9.70
CA SER A 55 15.81 11.12 -8.26
C SER A 55 15.30 12.29 -7.40
N SER A 56 15.22 13.50 -7.96
CA SER A 56 14.67 14.69 -7.32
C SER A 56 13.42 15.19 -8.05
N SER A 57 12.25 14.93 -7.45
CA SER A 57 11.02 15.64 -7.81
C SER A 57 10.86 16.82 -6.86
N PHE A 58 10.68 18.03 -7.39
CA PHE A 58 10.70 19.29 -6.64
C PHE A 58 9.70 19.32 -5.47
N GLY A 59 10.16 19.84 -4.31
CA GLY A 59 9.38 20.08 -3.10
C GLY A 59 8.36 21.21 -3.26
N VAL A 60 7.16 20.86 -3.71
CA VAL A 60 5.96 21.67 -3.56
C VAL A 60 5.29 21.23 -2.26
N LYS A 61 5.21 22.14 -1.28
CA LYS A 61 4.37 21.93 -0.10
C LYS A 61 2.89 21.95 -0.52
N PRO A 62 1.99 21.28 0.21
CA PRO A 62 0.54 21.29 -0.07
C PRO A 62 -0.07 22.71 -0.19
N ASP A 63 0.55 23.71 0.44
CA ASP A 63 0.12 25.12 0.45
C ASP A 63 0.63 25.95 -0.75
N GLY A 64 1.39 25.35 -1.67
CA GLY A 64 1.95 26.03 -2.84
C GLY A 64 3.11 26.99 -2.54
N THR A 65 3.62 27.04 -1.31
CA THR A 65 4.80 27.85 -0.96
C THR A 65 6.09 27.08 -1.21
N VAL A 66 7.09 27.77 -1.77
CA VAL A 66 8.40 27.19 -2.07
C VAL A 66 9.47 28.00 -1.33
N ASP A 67 10.05 27.44 -0.26
CA ASP A 67 11.39 27.86 0.17
C ASP A 67 12.39 27.23 -0.79
N VAL A 68 12.65 27.94 -1.89
CA VAL A 68 13.45 27.47 -3.02
C VAL A 68 14.84 27.03 -2.57
N THR A 69 15.41 27.65 -1.54
CA THR A 69 16.77 27.36 -1.08
C THR A 69 16.87 26.13 -0.19
N LYS A 70 15.87 25.89 0.67
CA LYS A 70 15.80 24.68 1.49
C LYS A 70 15.43 23.47 0.63
N ALA A 71 14.41 23.60 -0.23
CA ALA A 71 13.97 22.56 -1.13
C ALA A 71 15.08 22.13 -2.12
N HIS A 72 15.91 23.07 -2.59
CA HIS A 72 17.05 22.74 -3.45
C HIS A 72 18.13 21.94 -2.72
N ARG A 73 18.47 22.32 -1.48
CA ARG A 73 19.45 21.58 -0.67
C ARG A 73 18.97 20.18 -0.30
N GLU A 74 17.70 20.03 0.05
CA GLU A 74 17.09 18.72 0.34
C GLU A 74 17.10 17.82 -0.90
N ALA A 75 16.75 18.38 -2.07
CA ALA A 75 16.80 17.66 -3.34
C ALA A 75 18.22 17.21 -3.73
N GLU A 76 19.22 18.07 -3.51
CA GLU A 76 20.63 17.74 -3.76
C GLU A 76 21.13 16.65 -2.79
N ALA A 77 20.78 16.75 -1.51
CA ALA A 77 21.10 15.74 -0.51
C ALA A 77 20.44 14.39 -0.82
N LEU A 78 19.15 14.39 -1.19
CA LEU A 78 18.45 13.18 -1.60
C LEU A 78 19.07 12.57 -2.86
N ASN A 79 19.41 13.37 -3.86
CA ASN A 79 20.08 12.88 -5.05
C ASN A 79 21.43 12.24 -4.72
N THR A 80 22.22 12.88 -3.85
CA THR A 80 23.51 12.35 -3.37
C THR A 80 23.32 11.03 -2.61
N LEU A 81 22.23 10.90 -1.83
CA LEU A 81 21.90 9.69 -1.10
C LEU A 81 21.50 8.55 -2.04
N LEU A 82 20.62 8.82 -3.00
CA LEU A 82 20.12 7.85 -3.96
C LEU A 82 21.22 7.37 -4.92
N SER A 83 22.01 8.30 -5.46
CA SER A 83 23.06 8.02 -6.45
C SER A 83 24.40 7.67 -5.78
N THR A 84 25.04 8.65 -5.13
CA THR A 84 26.41 8.51 -4.60
C THR A 84 26.51 7.52 -3.45
N HIS A 85 25.50 7.43 -2.59
CA HIS A 85 25.46 6.47 -1.47
C HIS A 85 24.70 5.18 -1.80
N ASN A 86 24.37 4.96 -3.08
CA ASN A 86 23.72 3.75 -3.59
C ASN A 86 22.42 3.37 -2.86
N GLN A 87 21.71 4.31 -2.23
CA GLN A 87 20.47 4.01 -1.51
C GLN A 87 19.32 3.69 -2.46
N ALA A 88 19.39 4.11 -3.73
CA ALA A 88 18.43 3.69 -4.75
C ALA A 88 18.39 2.16 -4.90
N TYR A 89 19.53 1.47 -4.80
CA TYR A 89 19.58 0.01 -4.83
C TYR A 89 18.92 -0.61 -3.60
N THR A 90 19.20 -0.08 -2.39
CA THR A 90 18.56 -0.54 -1.15
C THR A 90 17.05 -0.38 -1.19
N ILE A 91 16.56 0.82 -1.56
CA ILE A 91 15.13 1.10 -1.71
C ILE A 91 14.52 0.19 -2.76
N ARG A 92 15.20 -0.06 -3.87
CA ARG A 92 14.74 -1.02 -4.88
C ARG A 92 14.53 -2.42 -4.31
N GLN A 93 15.42 -2.91 -3.44
CA GLN A 93 15.24 -4.22 -2.81
C GLN A 93 14.08 -4.24 -1.81
N ILE A 94 13.91 -3.15 -1.04
CA ILE A 94 12.82 -3.00 -0.07
C ILE A 94 11.47 -2.87 -0.78
N LEU A 95 11.39 -2.17 -1.91
CA LEU A 95 10.15 -1.96 -2.67
C LEU A 95 9.93 -3.02 -3.76
N ASN A 96 10.77 -4.03 -3.82
CA ASN A 96 10.57 -5.15 -4.74
C ASN A 96 9.39 -5.96 -4.23
N HIS A 97 8.17 -5.70 -4.66
CA HIS A 97 6.99 -6.51 -4.33
C HIS A 97 5.94 -6.33 -5.42
N GLU A 98 5.17 -7.37 -5.73
CA GLU A 98 4.18 -7.35 -6.81
C GLU A 98 3.14 -6.23 -6.63
N ASN A 99 2.75 -5.96 -5.39
CA ASN A 99 1.75 -4.95 -5.02
C ASN A 99 2.35 -3.63 -4.50
N LEU A 100 3.65 -3.36 -4.71
CA LEU A 100 4.24 -2.04 -4.47
C LEU A 100 4.68 -1.41 -5.79
N ILE A 101 4.61 -0.07 -5.86
CA ILE A 101 5.28 0.68 -6.93
C ILE A 101 6.79 0.55 -6.71
N SER A 102 7.46 -0.17 -7.60
CA SER A 102 8.85 -0.53 -7.45
C SER A 102 9.78 0.31 -8.35
N ILE A 103 11.06 0.39 -7.94
CA ILE A 103 12.13 0.87 -8.81
C ILE A 103 12.56 -0.30 -9.70
N VAL A 104 12.19 -0.28 -10.97
CA VAL A 104 12.49 -1.36 -11.91
C VAL A 104 13.88 -1.24 -12.56
N GLY A 105 14.48 -0.05 -12.50
CA GLY A 105 15.80 0.19 -13.08
C GLY A 105 16.28 1.62 -12.93
N VAL A 106 17.44 1.87 -13.52
CA VAL A 106 18.10 3.17 -13.53
C VAL A 106 18.56 3.44 -14.96
N ILE A 107 18.43 4.69 -15.41
CA ILE A 107 19.00 5.16 -16.67
C ILE A 107 20.13 6.13 -16.33
N GLU A 108 21.35 5.72 -16.64
CA GLU A 108 22.56 6.53 -16.47
C GLU A 108 22.96 7.17 -17.80
N ASN A 109 23.41 8.42 -17.74
CA ASN A 109 24.10 9.11 -18.85
C ASN A 109 23.41 8.96 -20.22
N TRP A 110 22.14 9.36 -20.34
CA TRP A 110 21.51 9.40 -21.66
C TRP A 110 21.88 10.70 -22.39
N PRO A 111 22.66 10.66 -23.48
CA PRO A 111 22.86 11.85 -24.28
C PRO A 111 21.53 12.16 -24.98
N PHE A 112 20.91 13.29 -24.66
CA PHE A 112 19.83 13.83 -25.49
C PHE A 112 20.39 14.03 -26.90
N SER A 113 20.10 13.08 -27.80
CA SER A 113 20.69 13.07 -29.14
C SER A 113 20.22 14.28 -29.94
N LYS A 114 21.17 14.93 -30.61
CA LYS A 114 21.15 16.23 -31.31
C LYS A 114 20.15 16.38 -32.48
N SER A 115 19.06 15.61 -32.52
CA SER A 115 17.99 15.81 -33.52
C SER A 115 16.84 16.70 -33.03
N GLN A 116 16.88 17.16 -31.78
CA GLN A 116 15.99 18.20 -31.26
C GLN A 116 16.76 19.54 -31.25
N THR A 117 16.31 20.46 -32.08
CA THR A 117 16.97 21.72 -32.44
C THR A 117 17.25 22.65 -31.26
N SER A 118 18.53 23.04 -31.18
CA SER A 118 19.16 24.30 -30.74
C SER A 118 18.79 24.98 -29.41
N ASP A 119 19.86 25.26 -28.67
CA ASP A 119 20.11 26.38 -27.73
C ASP A 119 19.83 26.23 -26.24
N ILE A 120 19.74 24.99 -25.73
CA ILE A 120 20.09 24.70 -24.32
C ILE A 120 20.71 23.30 -24.29
N VAL A 121 22.04 23.21 -24.33
CA VAL A 121 22.71 21.98 -23.86
C VAL A 121 22.35 21.88 -22.38
N PRO A 122 21.60 20.86 -21.91
CA PRO A 122 21.50 20.66 -20.47
C PRO A 122 22.90 20.26 -20.03
N GLU A 123 23.56 21.12 -19.25
CA GLU A 123 24.52 20.61 -18.30
C GLU A 123 23.82 19.50 -17.49
N ASN A 124 24.52 18.37 -17.36
CA ASN A 124 24.41 17.36 -16.30
C ASN A 124 23.90 15.97 -16.72
N ASN A 125 24.76 15.00 -16.41
CA ASN A 125 24.51 13.59 -16.21
C ASN A 125 23.38 13.37 -15.18
N VAL A 126 22.12 13.52 -15.56
CA VAL A 126 21.00 13.26 -14.66
C VAL A 126 20.70 11.76 -14.68
N GLN A 127 21.02 11.07 -13.58
CA GLN A 127 20.56 9.71 -13.33
C GLN A 127 19.03 9.73 -13.15
N MET A 128 18.32 8.89 -13.90
CA MET A 128 16.87 8.74 -13.76
C MET A 128 16.54 7.40 -13.12
N LEU A 129 15.66 7.42 -12.13
CA LEU A 129 15.04 6.20 -11.59
C LEU A 129 13.88 5.82 -12.50
N VAL A 130 13.79 4.54 -12.82
CA VAL A 130 12.69 3.98 -13.60
C VAL A 130 11.76 3.25 -12.64
N TRP A 131 10.52 3.69 -12.60
CA TRP A 131 9.47 3.22 -11.70
C TRP A 131 8.42 2.42 -12.47
N ASP A 132 7.73 1.52 -11.76
CA ASP A 132 6.46 1.00 -12.24
C ASP A 132 5.51 2.14 -12.63
N PHE A 133 4.74 1.93 -13.70
CA PHE A 133 3.78 2.90 -14.19
C PHE A 133 2.36 2.35 -14.05
N GLY A 134 1.56 2.99 -13.21
CA GLY A 134 0.12 2.73 -13.07
C GLY A 134 -0.63 3.30 -14.27
N ASP A 135 -0.56 2.62 -15.42
CA ASP A 135 -1.08 3.11 -16.69
C ASP A 135 -2.61 3.13 -16.78
N ALA A 136 -3.33 2.54 -15.81
CA ALA A 136 -4.77 2.67 -15.63
C ALA A 136 -5.17 3.77 -14.62
N GLY A 137 -4.20 4.52 -14.10
CA GLY A 137 -4.42 5.59 -13.12
C GLY A 137 -4.47 5.08 -11.67
N ASN A 138 -5.05 5.89 -10.77
CA ASN A 138 -5.22 5.55 -9.36
C ASN A 138 -6.71 5.52 -8.97
N LEU A 139 -7.03 5.01 -7.78
CA LEU A 139 -8.43 4.89 -7.32
C LEU A 139 -9.12 6.25 -7.16
N SER A 140 -8.41 7.30 -6.77
CA SER A 140 -8.99 8.67 -6.73
C SER A 140 -9.46 9.12 -8.12
N ALA A 141 -8.67 8.84 -9.17
CA ALA A 141 -9.08 9.09 -10.55
C ALA A 141 -10.27 8.21 -10.94
N LEU A 142 -10.30 6.93 -10.55
CA LEU A 142 -11.43 6.03 -10.80
C LEU A 142 -12.72 6.59 -10.18
N PHE A 143 -12.69 7.03 -8.92
CA PHE A 143 -13.86 7.59 -8.24
C PHE A 143 -14.40 8.84 -8.92
N ARG A 144 -13.50 9.68 -9.46
CA ARG A 144 -13.90 10.87 -10.22
C ARG A 144 -14.56 10.51 -11.56
N HIS A 145 -14.08 9.47 -12.24
CA HIS A 145 -14.62 9.06 -13.53
C HIS A 145 -15.95 8.32 -13.40
N TYR A 146 -16.14 7.58 -12.31
CA TYR A 146 -17.35 6.84 -12.00
C TYR A 146 -17.92 7.36 -10.69
N PRO A 147 -18.64 8.49 -10.64
CA PRO A 147 -19.20 9.00 -9.38
C PRO A 147 -20.24 8.02 -8.80
N CYS A 148 -20.25 7.88 -7.47
CA CYS A 148 -21.21 7.03 -6.78
C CYS A 148 -22.64 7.60 -6.93
N THR A 149 -23.57 6.73 -7.31
CA THR A 149 -25.01 7.08 -7.45
C THR A 149 -25.87 6.44 -6.37
N SER A 150 -25.38 5.40 -5.69
CA SER A 150 -26.07 4.73 -4.59
C SER A 150 -25.06 4.15 -3.59
N PRO A 151 -25.24 4.39 -2.27
CA PRO A 151 -24.38 3.81 -1.24
C PRO A 151 -24.61 2.32 -1.01
N GLU A 152 -25.68 1.75 -1.57
CA GLU A 152 -25.96 0.31 -1.46
C GLU A 152 -25.06 -0.53 -2.37
N PHE A 153 -24.57 0.03 -3.46
CA PHE A 153 -23.67 -0.65 -4.39
C PHE A 153 -23.00 0.37 -5.28
N TYR A 154 -21.68 0.45 -5.21
CA TYR A 154 -20.90 1.40 -5.99
C TYR A 154 -20.00 0.72 -7.04
N LEU A 155 -18.91 0.08 -6.62
CA LEU A 155 -18.02 -0.66 -7.53
C LEU A 155 -18.22 -2.17 -7.43
N PRO A 156 -17.89 -2.95 -8.49
CA PRO A 156 -17.99 -4.41 -8.47
C PRO A 156 -17.24 -5.04 -7.30
N GLU A 157 -17.77 -6.14 -6.77
CA GLU A 157 -17.18 -6.83 -5.62
C GLU A 157 -15.83 -7.45 -5.99
N SER A 158 -15.67 -7.95 -7.22
CA SER A 158 -14.39 -8.43 -7.74
C SER A 158 -13.30 -7.38 -7.68
N LEU A 159 -13.62 -6.11 -7.97
CA LEU A 159 -12.66 -5.01 -7.90
C LEU A 159 -12.31 -4.67 -6.44
N CYS A 160 -13.30 -4.72 -5.54
CA CYS A 160 -13.09 -4.54 -4.10
C CYS A 160 -12.12 -5.61 -3.55
N TRP A 161 -12.34 -6.89 -3.90
CA TRP A 161 -11.42 -7.97 -3.53
C TRP A 161 -10.03 -7.81 -4.15
N HIS A 162 -9.96 -7.42 -5.42
CA HIS A 162 -8.69 -7.20 -6.12
C HIS A 162 -7.82 -6.16 -5.40
N VAL A 163 -8.40 -5.01 -5.06
CA VAL A 163 -7.70 -3.95 -4.33
C VAL A 163 -7.39 -4.39 -2.90
N LEU A 164 -8.36 -4.97 -2.18
CA LEU A 164 -8.19 -5.41 -0.80
C LEU A 164 -7.00 -6.37 -0.68
N ARG A 165 -6.99 -7.45 -1.46
CA ARG A 165 -5.89 -8.43 -1.44
C ARG A 165 -4.55 -7.77 -1.75
N SER A 166 -4.52 -6.87 -2.72
CA SER A 166 -3.28 -6.20 -3.14
C SER A 166 -2.70 -5.31 -2.04
N LEU A 167 -3.55 -4.52 -1.36
CA LEU A 167 -3.13 -3.70 -0.23
C LEU A 167 -2.72 -4.54 0.97
N ILE A 168 -3.49 -5.59 1.28
CA ILE A 168 -3.17 -6.51 2.38
C ILE A 168 -1.82 -7.17 2.16
N ARG A 169 -1.56 -7.73 0.96
CA ARG A 169 -0.24 -8.31 0.62
C ARG A 169 0.89 -7.28 0.70
N ALA A 170 0.67 -6.07 0.16
CA ALA A 170 1.64 -4.98 0.23
C ALA A 170 2.01 -4.63 1.68
N VAL A 171 1.02 -4.45 2.55
CA VAL A 171 1.25 -4.11 3.96
C VAL A 171 1.80 -5.31 4.73
N THR A 172 1.42 -6.55 4.42
CA THR A 172 2.05 -7.74 5.03
C THR A 172 3.54 -7.80 4.71
N TYR A 173 3.92 -7.47 3.48
CA TYR A 173 5.33 -7.41 3.10
C TYR A 173 6.06 -6.27 3.81
N LEU A 174 5.50 -5.06 3.86
CA LEU A 174 6.11 -3.92 4.54
C LEU A 174 6.23 -4.12 6.06
N HIS A 175 5.19 -4.65 6.70
CA HIS A 175 5.10 -4.76 8.15
C HIS A 175 5.80 -6.02 8.67
N ASP A 176 5.53 -7.18 8.09
CA ASP A 176 6.02 -8.47 8.59
C ASP A 176 7.21 -9.01 7.79
N GLY A 177 7.56 -8.41 6.66
CA GLY A 177 8.61 -8.94 5.77
C GLY A 177 8.21 -10.28 5.15
N LYS A 178 6.91 -10.52 4.96
CA LYS A 178 6.38 -11.80 4.48
C LYS A 178 5.76 -11.67 3.09
N ARG A 179 5.91 -12.72 2.29
CA ARG A 179 5.25 -12.87 0.99
C ARG A 179 4.41 -14.12 0.93
N LEU A 180 3.34 -14.07 0.15
CA LEU A 180 2.53 -15.24 -0.15
C LEU A 180 3.28 -16.13 -1.15
N ALA A 181 3.64 -17.34 -0.73
CA ALA A 181 4.30 -18.32 -1.58
C ALA A 181 3.44 -19.57 -1.73
N TYR A 182 3.59 -20.25 -2.86
CA TYR A 182 2.97 -21.53 -3.14
C TYR A 182 3.94 -22.65 -2.83
N ARG A 183 3.59 -23.53 -1.88
CA ARG A 183 4.39 -24.72 -1.58
C ARG A 183 3.64 -25.99 -1.95
N PRO A 184 4.31 -26.94 -2.64
CA PRO A 184 3.73 -28.26 -2.85
C PRO A 184 3.67 -28.98 -1.51
N GLU A 185 2.50 -29.47 -1.13
CA GLU A 185 2.38 -30.33 0.05
C GLU A 185 3.11 -31.66 -0.19
N GLN A 186 3.95 -32.08 0.76
CA GLN A 186 4.92 -33.18 0.60
C GLN A 186 4.31 -34.57 0.28
N LEU A 187 2.99 -34.69 0.14
CA LEU A 187 2.34 -35.98 -0.15
C LEU A 187 1.11 -35.92 -1.08
N GLY A 188 0.89 -34.86 -1.86
CA GLY A 188 -0.02 -34.97 -3.02
C GLY A 188 -0.76 -33.72 -3.44
N ARG A 189 -0.47 -33.26 -4.67
CA ARG A 189 -1.26 -32.45 -5.63
C ARG A 189 -1.97 -31.16 -5.17
N HIS A 190 -2.02 -30.84 -3.88
CA HIS A 190 -2.55 -29.57 -3.38
C HIS A 190 -1.39 -28.61 -3.11
N MET A 191 -1.46 -27.42 -3.73
CA MET A 191 -0.56 -26.32 -3.40
C MET A 191 -1.13 -25.58 -2.21
N VAL A 192 -0.37 -25.48 -1.13
CA VAL A 192 -0.73 -24.68 0.04
C VAL A 192 -0.14 -23.30 -0.12
N ARG A 193 -0.96 -22.27 0.15
CA ARG A 193 -0.53 -20.88 0.23
C ARG A 193 0.03 -20.63 1.62
N GLU A 194 1.27 -20.18 1.71
CA GLU A 194 1.93 -19.91 2.98
C GLU A 194 2.59 -18.52 2.95
N TRP A 195 2.50 -17.79 4.05
CA TRP A 195 3.22 -16.53 4.24
C TRP A 195 4.66 -16.83 4.69
N VAL A 196 5.62 -16.57 3.80
CA VAL A 196 7.04 -16.88 4.00
C VAL A 196 7.83 -15.60 4.24
N SER A 197 8.65 -15.59 5.29
CA SER A 197 9.56 -14.47 5.58
C SER A 197 10.62 -14.34 4.48
N VAL A 198 10.81 -13.12 3.98
CA VAL A 198 11.84 -12.80 2.98
C VAL A 198 13.21 -12.57 3.61
N ASN A 199 13.23 -12.16 4.87
CA ASN A 199 14.43 -11.88 5.66
C ASN A 199 14.11 -12.10 7.15
N THR A 200 15.06 -12.65 7.90
CA THR A 200 14.94 -12.82 9.36
C THR A 200 15.11 -11.51 10.12
N ASP A 201 15.79 -10.52 9.53
CA ASP A 201 16.14 -9.25 10.16
C ASP A 201 15.25 -8.10 9.65
N TRP A 202 13.99 -8.41 9.30
CA TRP A 202 13.07 -7.42 8.77
C TRP A 202 12.59 -6.47 9.87
N PHE A 203 12.81 -5.17 9.67
CA PHE A 203 12.17 -4.14 10.50
C PHE A 203 10.83 -3.75 9.91
N PRO A 204 9.76 -3.66 10.71
CA PRO A 204 8.47 -3.20 10.24
C PRO A 204 8.55 -1.82 9.60
N ILE A 205 7.85 -1.67 8.48
CA ILE A 205 7.70 -0.43 7.74
C ILE A 205 6.22 -0.06 7.76
N LEU A 206 5.91 1.13 8.27
CA LEU A 206 4.58 1.74 8.21
C LEU A 206 4.56 2.68 6.99
N HIS A 207 3.54 2.58 6.15
CA HIS A 207 3.37 3.42 4.96
C HIS A 207 2.93 4.84 5.32
N ARG A 208 2.05 4.99 6.32
CA ARG A 208 1.50 6.25 6.86
C ARG A 208 0.73 7.12 5.86
N CYS A 209 0.35 6.56 4.70
CA CYS A 209 -0.32 7.32 3.63
C CYS A 209 -1.13 6.41 2.69
N ILE A 210 -1.85 5.43 3.24
CA ILE A 210 -2.75 4.58 2.43
C ILE A 210 -4.04 5.35 2.16
N GLU A 211 -4.19 5.80 0.92
CA GLU A 211 -5.35 6.54 0.46
C GLU A 211 -5.58 6.30 -1.04
N PRO A 212 -6.80 6.54 -1.56
CA PRO A 212 -7.14 6.21 -2.94
C PRO A 212 -6.23 6.81 -4.02
N MET A 213 -5.59 7.96 -3.77
CA MET A 213 -4.67 8.56 -4.73
C MET A 213 -3.31 7.84 -4.83
N ASN A 214 -2.97 7.05 -3.80
CA ASN A 214 -1.72 6.29 -3.69
C ASN A 214 -1.90 4.81 -4.06
N VAL A 215 -3.12 4.40 -4.41
CA VAL A 215 -3.41 3.06 -4.92
C VAL A 215 -3.52 3.10 -6.44
N TRP A 216 -2.49 2.57 -7.10
CA TRP A 216 -2.32 2.60 -8.56
C TRP A 216 -2.77 1.30 -9.21
N LEU A 217 -3.40 1.42 -10.38
CA LEU A 217 -3.88 0.31 -11.19
C LEU A 217 -3.10 0.23 -12.51
N GLN A 218 -2.93 -0.98 -13.01
CA GLN A 218 -2.42 -1.25 -14.34
C GLN A 218 -3.50 -1.91 -15.21
N HIS A 219 -3.44 -1.67 -16.51
CA HIS A 219 -4.28 -2.41 -17.45
C HIS A 219 -3.87 -3.90 -17.47
N PRO A 220 -4.83 -4.83 -17.65
CA PRO A 220 -4.52 -6.25 -17.78
C PRO A 220 -3.58 -6.51 -18.97
N ARG A 221 -2.69 -7.49 -18.81
CA ARG A 221 -1.64 -7.90 -19.76
C ARG A 221 -1.78 -9.35 -20.22
N GLY A 222 -2.67 -10.12 -19.62
CA GLY A 222 -3.03 -11.49 -19.98
C GLY A 222 -4.55 -11.68 -19.92
N ASN A 223 -4.97 -12.81 -19.38
CA ASN A 223 -6.38 -13.15 -19.20
C ASN A 223 -6.95 -12.67 -17.86
N GLU A 224 -6.14 -12.02 -17.01
CA GLU A 224 -6.60 -11.48 -15.74
C GLU A 224 -7.69 -10.41 -15.95
N THR A 225 -8.70 -10.41 -15.08
CA THR A 225 -9.84 -9.49 -15.16
C THR A 225 -9.40 -8.04 -14.91
N TYR A 226 -8.48 -7.83 -13.96
CA TYR A 226 -7.83 -6.55 -13.68
C TYR A 226 -6.31 -6.75 -13.71
N GLY A 227 -5.57 -5.76 -14.23
CA GLY A 227 -4.11 -5.76 -14.12
C GLY A 227 -3.64 -5.54 -12.68
N GLN A 228 -2.36 -5.30 -12.47
CA GLN A 228 -1.82 -5.16 -11.11
C GLN A 228 -2.42 -3.98 -10.35
N CYS A 229 -2.65 -4.16 -9.05
CA CYS A 229 -2.91 -3.09 -8.10
C CYS A 229 -1.69 -2.93 -7.19
N LYS A 230 -1.17 -1.71 -7.10
CA LYS A 230 0.09 -1.37 -6.43
C LYS A 230 -0.07 -0.18 -5.51
N LEU A 231 0.42 -0.31 -4.29
CA LEU A 231 0.55 0.79 -3.34
C LEU A 231 1.80 1.61 -3.68
N GLY A 232 1.67 2.93 -3.75
CA GLY A 232 2.75 3.86 -4.06
C GLY A 232 2.78 5.05 -3.10
N ASP A 233 3.67 6.00 -3.40
CA ASP A 233 3.96 7.17 -2.55
C ASP A 233 4.46 6.82 -1.13
N PHE A 234 5.71 6.38 -1.06
CA PHE A 234 6.40 6.07 0.18
C PHE A 234 7.06 7.30 0.83
N SER A 235 6.69 8.52 0.44
CA SER A 235 7.30 9.76 0.98
C SER A 235 7.12 9.90 2.49
N ASN A 236 6.01 9.39 3.01
CA ASN A 236 5.70 9.34 4.43
C ASN A 236 6.07 7.99 5.07
N ALA A 237 6.64 7.01 4.38
CA ALA A 237 6.92 5.72 5.00
C ALA A 237 7.95 5.85 6.14
N ALA A 238 7.79 5.06 7.22
CA ALA A 238 8.70 5.01 8.35
C ALA A 238 9.12 3.57 8.66
N VAL A 239 10.44 3.35 8.76
CA VAL A 239 11.00 2.13 9.34
C VAL A 239 11.01 2.31 10.85
N THR A 240 10.31 1.44 11.58
CA THR A 240 10.11 1.61 13.03
C THR A 240 11.35 1.24 13.86
N CYS A 241 12.30 0.52 13.26
CA CYS A 241 13.60 0.16 13.84
C CYS A 241 13.53 -0.64 15.15
N HIS A 242 12.44 -1.36 15.40
CA HIS A 242 12.31 -2.32 16.49
C HIS A 242 11.60 -3.58 16.02
N VAL A 243 12.00 -4.72 16.58
CA VAL A 243 11.38 -6.02 16.26
C VAL A 243 10.06 -6.11 17.02
N VAL A 244 9.02 -6.50 16.31
CA VAL A 244 7.75 -6.90 16.91
C VAL A 244 7.96 -8.28 17.54
N ASP A 245 7.71 -8.42 18.85
CA ASP A 245 8.00 -9.65 19.60
C ASP A 245 7.05 -10.80 19.17
N ASP A 246 7.59 -12.02 19.04
CA ASP A 246 6.83 -13.23 18.69
C ASP A 246 6.03 -13.80 19.87
N GLN A 247 6.27 -13.30 21.10
CA GLN A 247 5.55 -13.71 22.31
C GLN A 247 4.35 -12.79 22.63
N PHE A 248 3.74 -12.16 21.61
CA PHE A 248 2.51 -11.41 21.82
C PHE A 248 1.38 -12.37 22.21
N ASP A 249 1.04 -12.37 23.50
CA ASP A 249 -0.14 -13.05 24.02
C ASP A 249 -1.30 -12.04 24.06
N PRO A 250 -2.31 -12.18 23.18
CA PRO A 250 -3.46 -11.27 23.14
C PRO A 250 -4.28 -11.28 24.43
N ASP A 251 -4.11 -12.26 25.33
CA ASP A 251 -4.77 -12.29 26.64
C ASP A 251 -4.02 -11.48 27.72
N THR A 252 -2.78 -11.05 27.45
CA THR A 252 -1.99 -10.18 28.34
C THR A 252 -2.16 -8.69 27.99
N ILE A 253 -3.40 -8.22 27.95
CA ILE A 253 -3.85 -6.86 27.55
C ILE A 253 -3.36 -5.73 28.50
N HIS A 254 -2.49 -6.01 29.47
CA HIS A 254 -2.04 -5.03 30.45
C HIS A 254 -0.54 -4.76 30.38
N SER A 255 -0.20 -3.66 29.69
CA SER A 255 1.11 -2.99 29.63
C SER A 255 2.24 -3.85 29.06
N ASP A 256 2.60 -3.72 27.80
CA ASP A 256 3.35 -2.56 27.32
C ASP A 256 3.42 -2.59 25.79
N SER A 257 3.47 -1.42 25.16
CA SER A 257 3.79 -1.19 23.74
C SER A 257 5.18 -1.67 23.29
N LYS A 258 5.78 -2.62 24.01
CA LYS A 258 7.17 -3.07 23.85
C LYS A 258 7.42 -3.83 22.55
N GLY A 259 6.37 -4.42 21.95
CA GLY A 259 6.47 -5.21 20.72
C GLY A 259 5.61 -4.73 19.56
N MET A 260 4.95 -3.58 19.62
CA MET A 260 4.09 -3.09 18.52
C MET A 260 4.87 -2.12 17.63
N ALA A 261 4.79 -2.29 16.31
CA ALA A 261 5.32 -1.33 15.35
C ALA A 261 4.66 0.03 15.53
N LEU A 262 5.47 1.04 15.85
CA LEU A 262 5.00 2.37 16.20
C LEU A 262 5.88 3.45 15.57
N ALA A 263 5.23 4.45 14.99
CA ALA A 263 5.82 5.71 14.55
C ALA A 263 4.88 6.87 14.91
N THR A 264 5.28 8.10 14.63
CA THR A 264 4.33 9.21 14.52
C THR A 264 3.70 9.22 13.13
N LYS A 265 2.57 9.90 12.94
CA LYS A 265 1.90 9.99 11.63
C LYS A 265 2.79 10.67 10.59
N GLU A 266 3.55 11.68 11.00
CA GLU A 266 4.49 12.40 10.14
C GLU A 266 5.85 12.62 10.83
N GLY A 267 6.86 12.93 10.03
CA GLY A 267 8.20 13.23 10.53
C GLY A 267 8.87 12.05 11.23
N MET A 268 9.82 12.40 12.12
CA MET A 268 10.65 11.47 12.87
C MET A 268 10.65 11.84 14.34
N TRP A 269 10.29 10.89 15.19
CA TRP A 269 10.22 11.04 16.64
C TRP A 269 11.04 9.95 17.34
N ARG A 270 11.45 10.20 18.59
CA ARG A 270 12.07 9.15 19.39
C ARG A 270 11.01 8.13 19.76
N LEU A 271 11.37 6.85 19.72
CA LEU A 271 10.46 5.76 20.05
C LEU A 271 9.89 5.89 21.47
N GLU A 272 10.68 6.37 22.43
CA GLU A 272 10.24 6.60 23.81
C GLU A 272 9.12 7.63 23.90
N ASP A 273 9.23 8.72 23.13
CA ASP A 273 8.23 9.79 23.08
C ASP A 273 6.95 9.27 22.40
N ALA A 274 7.08 8.61 21.26
CA ALA A 274 5.93 8.00 20.57
C ALA A 274 5.21 6.96 21.46
N ARG A 275 5.95 6.17 22.24
CA ARG A 275 5.37 5.21 23.21
C ARG A 275 4.66 5.89 24.37
N SER A 276 5.18 7.03 24.83
CA SER A 276 4.51 7.84 25.85
C SER A 276 3.19 8.38 25.30
N ASP A 277 3.23 8.93 24.09
CA ASP A 277 2.06 9.55 23.46
C ASP A 277 1.00 8.54 23.03
N HIS A 278 1.38 7.30 22.72
CA HIS A 278 0.43 6.20 22.49
C HIS A 278 -0.41 5.86 23.74
N ARG A 279 0.02 6.26 24.94
CA ARG A 279 -0.74 6.04 26.18
C ARG A 279 -1.84 7.09 26.38
N VAL A 280 -1.78 8.22 25.67
CA VAL A 280 -2.77 9.29 25.77
C VAL A 280 -3.76 9.24 24.59
N PRO A 281 -5.01 9.70 24.75
CA PRO A 281 -5.96 9.75 23.65
C PRO A 281 -5.43 10.61 22.49
N PRO A 282 -5.49 10.16 21.22
CA PRO A 282 -4.98 10.95 20.09
C PRO A 282 -5.59 12.35 19.97
N ALA A 283 -6.85 12.54 20.39
CA ALA A 283 -7.51 13.85 20.45
C ALA A 283 -6.83 14.85 21.41
N SER A 284 -6.02 14.36 22.36
CA SER A 284 -5.25 15.21 23.28
C SER A 284 -3.91 15.68 22.72
N ILE A 285 -3.49 15.13 21.57
CA ILE A 285 -2.25 15.50 20.89
C ILE A 285 -2.58 16.61 19.88
N PRO A 286 -2.13 17.87 20.12
CA PRO A 286 -2.56 19.01 19.33
C PRO A 286 -2.15 18.94 17.86
N ASN A 287 -0.94 18.45 17.60
CA ASN A 287 -0.41 18.31 16.26
C ASN A 287 -0.71 16.91 15.73
N GLU A 288 -1.40 16.84 14.60
CA GLU A 288 -1.79 15.57 14.00
C GLU A 288 -0.59 14.73 13.54
N GLY A 289 0.42 15.38 12.96
CA GLY A 289 1.65 14.71 12.54
C GLY A 289 2.40 14.04 13.69
N ASP A 290 2.20 14.49 14.92
CA ASP A 290 2.85 13.95 16.12
C ASP A 290 2.06 12.77 16.72
N ARG A 291 0.85 12.49 16.21
CA ARG A 291 0.02 11.40 16.73
C ARG A 291 0.71 10.04 16.49
N PRO A 292 0.63 9.12 17.47
CA PRO A 292 0.98 7.72 17.29
C PRO A 292 0.31 7.13 16.05
N TYR A 293 1.07 6.32 15.33
CA TYR A 293 0.63 5.62 14.13
C TYR A 293 1.10 4.17 14.19
N THR A 294 0.19 3.23 14.00
CA THR A 294 0.40 1.78 14.16
C THR A 294 -0.13 0.99 12.96
N LEU A 295 -0.04 -0.34 13.03
CA LEU A 295 -0.71 -1.24 12.08
C LEU A 295 -2.24 -1.06 12.06
N GLY A 296 -2.85 -0.71 13.20
CA GLY A 296 -4.28 -0.41 13.29
C GLY A 296 -4.68 0.74 12.39
N ASP A 297 -3.86 1.79 12.31
CA ASP A 297 -4.10 2.93 11.42
C ASP A 297 -3.96 2.55 9.94
N GLU A 298 -3.02 1.68 9.57
CA GLU A 298 -2.89 1.13 8.21
C GLU A 298 -4.14 0.31 7.83
N LEU A 299 -4.58 -0.57 8.73
CA LEU A 299 -5.77 -1.40 8.54
C LEU A 299 -7.04 -0.56 8.44
N TRP A 300 -7.18 0.45 9.29
CA TRP A 300 -8.26 1.43 9.19
C TRP A 300 -8.26 2.09 7.81
N SER A 301 -7.10 2.55 7.33
CA SER A 301 -6.96 3.23 6.04
C SER A 301 -7.29 2.31 4.85
N ILE A 302 -6.91 1.03 4.92
CA ILE A 302 -7.34 0.00 3.95
C ILE A 302 -8.86 -0.18 4.02
N GLY A 303 -9.42 -0.31 5.23
CA GLY A 303 -10.86 -0.46 5.45
C GLY A 303 -11.66 0.71 4.87
N VAL A 304 -11.22 1.95 5.09
CA VAL A 304 -11.82 3.17 4.52
C VAL A 304 -11.77 3.13 3.00
N THR A 305 -10.63 2.74 2.42
CA THR A 305 -10.46 2.65 0.97
C THR A 305 -11.49 1.70 0.36
N ILE A 306 -11.62 0.49 0.91
CA ILE A 306 -12.59 -0.50 0.38
C ILE A 306 -14.03 -0.11 0.70
N PHE A 307 -14.31 0.43 1.89
CA PHE A 307 -15.64 0.94 2.23
C PHE A 307 -16.08 2.05 1.27
N THR A 308 -15.14 2.93 0.87
CA THR A 308 -15.38 3.95 -0.15
C THR A 308 -15.67 3.31 -1.50
N MET A 309 -14.95 2.25 -1.89
CA MET A 309 -15.27 1.50 -3.12
C MET A 309 -16.65 0.83 -3.09
N MET A 310 -17.11 0.43 -1.90
CA MET A 310 -18.41 -0.23 -1.73
C MET A 310 -19.58 0.74 -1.70
N THR A 311 -19.40 1.92 -1.09
CA THR A 311 -20.52 2.83 -0.73
C THR A 311 -20.39 4.23 -1.32
N GLY A 312 -19.24 4.59 -1.87
CA GLY A 312 -18.89 5.95 -2.27
C GLY A 312 -18.69 6.93 -1.11
N GLN A 313 -18.80 6.47 0.14
CA GLN A 313 -18.60 7.29 1.34
C GLN A 313 -17.22 7.02 1.93
N ALA A 314 -16.52 8.08 2.34
CA ALA A 314 -15.19 8.00 2.92
C ALA A 314 -15.26 8.38 4.41
N PRO A 315 -15.39 7.42 5.33
CA PRO A 315 -15.45 7.73 6.75
C PRO A 315 -14.12 8.33 7.23
N THR A 316 -14.20 9.51 7.82
CA THR A 316 -13.06 10.19 8.45
C THR A 316 -13.00 9.83 9.91
N TYR A 317 -11.92 9.17 10.32
CA TYR A 317 -11.74 8.75 11.70
C TYR A 317 -11.67 9.93 12.68
N TYR A 318 -10.96 10.97 12.25
CA TYR A 318 -10.89 12.29 12.85
C TYR A 318 -11.04 13.34 11.75
N CYS A 319 -11.70 14.43 12.07
CA CYS A 319 -11.69 15.62 11.21
C CYS A 319 -10.48 16.48 11.55
N GLU A 320 -9.77 16.90 10.50
CA GLU A 320 -8.50 17.65 10.58
C GLU A 320 -8.65 18.99 11.34
N GLU A 321 -9.81 19.62 11.28
CA GLU A 321 -10.03 20.96 11.86
C GLU A 321 -10.49 20.95 13.32
N CYS A 322 -11.24 19.93 13.77
CA CYS A 322 -11.83 19.86 15.12
C CYS A 322 -11.33 18.70 15.97
N GLY A 323 -10.67 17.69 15.38
CA GLY A 323 -10.35 16.42 16.05
C GLY A 323 -11.58 15.57 16.42
N CYS A 324 -12.75 15.88 15.86
CA CYS A 324 -14.01 15.18 16.09
C CYS A 324 -14.17 13.96 15.15
N SER A 325 -14.97 12.97 15.53
CA SER A 325 -15.20 11.78 14.71
C SER A 325 -16.53 11.86 13.98
N HIS A 326 -16.55 11.44 12.71
CA HIS A 326 -17.77 11.31 11.90
C HIS A 326 -18.09 9.84 11.65
N VAL A 327 -17.73 8.99 12.60
CA VAL A 327 -17.96 7.55 12.56
C VAL A 327 -18.74 7.14 13.80
N ALA A 328 -19.81 6.39 13.59
CA ALA A 328 -20.59 5.76 14.64
C ALA A 328 -20.70 4.24 14.39
N PHE A 329 -21.04 3.54 15.45
CA PHE A 329 -21.29 2.10 15.45
C PHE A 329 -22.60 1.84 16.19
N CYS A 330 -23.30 0.74 15.89
CA CYS A 330 -24.37 0.28 16.76
C CYS A 330 -23.79 -0.21 18.09
N ALA A 331 -24.40 0.16 19.22
CA ALA A 331 -23.99 -0.29 20.55
C ALA A 331 -23.90 -1.83 20.65
N ASP A 332 -24.85 -2.51 20.00
CA ASP A 332 -24.91 -3.97 19.96
C ASP A 332 -24.01 -4.61 18.89
N GLY A 333 -23.24 -3.87 18.08
CA GLY A 333 -22.41 -4.44 17.02
C GLY A 333 -23.22 -5.02 15.85
N GLY A 334 -24.05 -4.20 15.20
CA GLY A 334 -24.82 -4.59 14.00
C GLY A 334 -26.31 -4.86 14.22
N CYS A 335 -27.06 -3.88 14.74
CA CYS A 335 -28.49 -4.04 15.03
C CYS A 335 -29.33 -4.48 13.81
N LEU A 336 -29.09 -3.91 12.62
CA LEU A 336 -29.83 -4.26 11.40
C LEU A 336 -29.60 -5.71 10.96
N GLU A 337 -28.35 -6.19 11.06
CA GLU A 337 -28.02 -7.58 10.71
C GLU A 337 -28.59 -8.56 11.74
N LYS A 338 -28.56 -8.22 13.02
CA LYS A 338 -29.17 -9.01 14.09
C LYS A 338 -30.68 -9.11 13.91
N GLU A 339 -31.35 -8.01 13.60
CA GLU A 339 -32.79 -7.99 13.30
C GLU A 339 -33.11 -8.88 12.09
N ALA A 340 -32.36 -8.75 11.00
CA ALA A 340 -32.55 -9.59 9.82
C ALA A 340 -32.31 -11.08 10.14
N THR A 341 -31.28 -11.39 10.93
CA THR A 341 -30.98 -12.77 11.37
C THR A 341 -32.10 -13.34 12.24
N ALA A 342 -32.66 -12.54 13.16
CA ALA A 342 -33.80 -12.94 13.98
C ALA A 342 -35.07 -13.21 13.14
N LYS A 343 -35.18 -12.58 11.96
CA LYS A 343 -36.22 -12.87 10.95
C LYS A 343 -35.87 -14.04 10.02
N GLY A 344 -34.75 -14.74 10.25
CA GLY A 344 -34.33 -15.90 9.47
C GLY A 344 -33.49 -15.59 8.22
N CYS A 345 -32.85 -14.42 8.14
CA CYS A 345 -32.05 -14.04 6.98
C CYS A 345 -30.81 -14.94 6.78
N GLY A 346 -30.87 -15.79 5.74
CA GLY A 346 -29.75 -16.61 5.26
C GLY A 346 -29.02 -16.03 4.04
N CYS A 347 -29.40 -14.83 3.57
CA CYS A 347 -28.86 -14.26 2.32
C CYS A 347 -27.34 -14.11 2.37
N LEU A 348 -26.67 -14.37 1.24
CA LEU A 348 -25.23 -14.18 1.10
C LEU A 348 -24.86 -12.69 1.04
N LEU A 349 -25.69 -11.89 0.36
CA LEU A 349 -25.50 -10.45 0.18
C LEU A 349 -26.16 -9.66 1.32
N GLY A 350 -25.55 -8.54 1.69
CA GLY A 350 -26.21 -7.46 2.43
C GLY A 350 -27.24 -6.73 1.56
N GLY A 351 -27.89 -5.70 2.12
CA GLY A 351 -28.91 -4.92 1.41
C GLY A 351 -30.11 -5.74 0.92
N CYS A 352 -30.30 -6.95 1.46
CA CYS A 352 -31.43 -7.80 1.11
C CYS A 352 -32.72 -7.29 1.73
N GLU A 353 -33.87 -7.79 1.26
CA GLU A 353 -35.20 -7.38 1.75
C GLU A 353 -35.43 -7.59 3.26
N HIS A 354 -34.63 -8.46 3.90
CA HIS A 354 -34.69 -8.68 5.34
C HIS A 354 -34.03 -7.55 6.16
N ILE A 355 -33.15 -6.75 5.54
CA ILE A 355 -32.48 -5.63 6.19
C ILE A 355 -33.46 -4.47 6.31
N SER A 356 -33.67 -4.00 7.54
CA SER A 356 -34.58 -2.89 7.79
C SER A 356 -34.03 -1.58 7.20
N GLN A 357 -34.95 -0.77 6.66
CA GLN A 357 -34.68 0.59 6.22
C GLN A 357 -34.74 1.62 7.37
N THR A 358 -35.07 1.17 8.59
CA THR A 358 -35.04 2.03 9.77
C THR A 358 -33.61 2.33 10.18
N GLU A 359 -33.38 3.51 10.77
CA GLU A 359 -32.08 3.85 11.33
C GLU A 359 -31.79 3.14 12.65
N CYS A 360 -30.50 3.06 12.99
CA CYS A 360 -30.05 2.55 14.26
C CYS A 360 -30.57 3.46 15.39
N LYS A 361 -31.11 2.85 16.46
CA LYS A 361 -31.66 3.57 17.61
C LYS A 361 -30.63 3.86 18.70
N GLU A 362 -29.53 3.11 18.71
CA GLU A 362 -28.49 3.16 19.73
C GLU A 362 -27.12 3.25 19.04
N GLU A 363 -26.86 4.43 18.49
CA GLU A 363 -25.57 4.74 17.90
C GLU A 363 -24.59 5.16 19.00
N VAL A 364 -23.38 4.63 18.93
CA VAL A 364 -22.28 4.96 19.82
C VAL A 364 -21.10 5.44 18.99
N SER A 365 -20.50 6.55 19.42
CA SER A 365 -19.21 6.99 18.96
C SER A 365 -18.19 6.74 20.07
N GLY A 366 -17.01 6.24 19.69
CA GLY A 366 -15.88 6.12 20.61
C GLY A 366 -15.15 7.44 20.88
N TRP A 367 -15.61 8.53 20.26
CA TRP A 367 -14.94 9.83 20.22
C TRP A 367 -15.91 10.96 20.60
N PRO A 368 -15.39 12.09 21.10
CA PRO A 368 -16.21 13.24 21.42
C PRO A 368 -16.92 13.78 20.18
N ASP A 369 -18.13 14.29 20.40
CA ASP A 369 -18.90 15.00 19.39
C ASP A 369 -18.15 16.22 18.85
N CYS A 370 -18.49 16.63 17.64
CA CYS A 370 -18.01 17.89 17.08
C CYS A 370 -18.32 19.05 18.04
N PRO A 371 -17.31 19.83 18.45
CA PRO A 371 -17.55 20.92 19.36
C PRO A 371 -18.41 22.00 18.69
N ALA A 372 -19.30 22.63 19.47
CA ALA A 372 -20.31 23.55 18.95
C ALA A 372 -19.77 24.74 18.14
N TRP A 373 -18.49 25.09 18.29
CA TRP A 373 -17.85 26.19 17.55
C TRP A 373 -17.38 25.80 16.14
N HIS A 374 -17.21 24.50 15.84
CA HIS A 374 -16.65 24.05 14.57
C HIS A 374 -17.69 23.96 13.45
N ASN A 375 -18.98 23.78 13.79
CA ASN A 375 -20.09 23.71 12.84
C ASN A 375 -19.77 22.81 11.63
N CYS A 376 -19.23 21.62 11.88
CA CYS A 376 -18.82 20.69 10.84
C CYS A 376 -19.99 20.29 9.95
N SER A 377 -19.79 20.33 8.62
CA SER A 377 -20.79 19.90 7.64
C SER A 377 -20.70 18.42 7.28
N GLU A 378 -19.70 17.71 7.77
CA GLU A 378 -19.54 16.27 7.57
C GLU A 378 -20.61 15.52 8.36
N PHE A 379 -21.23 14.53 7.71
CA PHE A 379 -22.27 13.72 8.33
C PHE A 379 -21.66 12.48 8.98
N THR A 380 -22.22 12.06 10.11
CA THR A 380 -21.79 10.85 10.81
C THR A 380 -22.20 9.60 10.03
N ILE A 381 -21.25 8.71 9.79
CA ILE A 381 -21.45 7.43 9.12
C ILE A 381 -21.53 6.32 10.17
N ASN A 382 -22.69 5.67 10.26
CA ASN A 382 -22.80 4.43 11.02
C ASN A 382 -22.28 3.24 10.20
N ILE A 383 -21.06 2.77 10.49
CA ILE A 383 -20.37 1.73 9.72
C ILE A 383 -21.19 0.45 9.63
N HIS A 384 -21.76 0.01 10.76
CA HIS A 384 -22.59 -1.19 10.82
C HIS A 384 -23.84 -1.07 9.94
N SER A 385 -24.55 0.06 10.00
CA SER A 385 -25.76 0.28 9.21
C SER A 385 -25.45 0.35 7.71
N TYR A 386 -24.39 1.05 7.32
CA TYR A 386 -23.96 1.16 5.93
C TYR A 386 -23.56 -0.21 5.37
N LEU A 387 -22.74 -0.98 6.09
CA LEU A 387 -22.35 -2.32 5.64
C LEU A 387 -23.55 -3.28 5.63
N ALA A 388 -24.48 -3.20 6.58
CA ALA A 388 -25.69 -4.03 6.54
C ALA A 388 -26.52 -3.80 5.26
N ARG A 389 -26.60 -2.54 4.79
CA ARG A 389 -27.35 -2.12 3.59
C ARG A 389 -26.57 -2.29 2.29
N ALA A 390 -25.25 -2.41 2.34
CA ALA A 390 -24.42 -2.60 1.16
C ALA A 390 -24.61 -4.01 0.57
N ARG A 391 -24.90 -4.08 -0.73
CA ARG A 391 -25.22 -5.29 -1.52
C ARG A 391 -23.98 -6.09 -1.92
N TYR A 392 -23.09 -6.31 -0.96
CA TYR A 392 -21.87 -7.11 -1.08
C TYR A 392 -21.97 -8.36 -0.23
N THR A 393 -21.15 -9.37 -0.51
CA THR A 393 -21.19 -10.62 0.24
C THR A 393 -20.80 -10.44 1.71
N LYS A 394 -21.37 -11.29 2.58
CA LYS A 394 -21.03 -11.38 4.01
C LYS A 394 -19.51 -11.46 4.26
N PRO A 395 -18.72 -12.30 3.57
CA PRO A 395 -17.28 -12.35 3.76
C PRO A 395 -16.58 -11.00 3.55
N LEU A 396 -16.88 -10.26 2.47
CA LEU A 396 -16.25 -8.95 2.23
C LEU A 396 -16.62 -7.97 3.34
N ARG A 397 -17.91 -7.87 3.66
CA ARG A 397 -18.42 -6.95 4.69
C ARG A 397 -17.82 -7.25 6.07
N ALA A 398 -17.64 -8.53 6.41
CA ALA A 398 -16.97 -8.94 7.64
C ALA A 398 -15.50 -8.51 7.69
N MET A 399 -14.74 -8.65 6.59
CA MET A 399 -13.35 -8.18 6.54
C MET A 399 -13.25 -6.65 6.71
N ILE A 400 -14.17 -5.90 6.11
CA ILE A 400 -14.20 -4.44 6.27
C ILE A 400 -14.60 -4.06 7.70
N MET A 401 -15.53 -4.78 8.33
CA MET A 401 -15.84 -4.59 9.76
C MET A 401 -14.64 -4.85 10.67
N VAL A 402 -13.81 -5.86 10.38
CA VAL A 402 -12.58 -6.16 11.14
C VAL A 402 -11.60 -4.98 11.06
N MET A 403 -11.41 -4.42 9.86
CA MET A 403 -10.48 -3.31 9.61
C MET A 403 -10.98 -1.98 10.19
N LEU A 404 -12.27 -1.70 10.06
CA LEU A 404 -12.94 -0.52 10.62
C LEU A 404 -13.35 -0.69 12.09
N GLY A 405 -13.02 -1.82 12.71
CA GLY A 405 -13.26 -2.05 14.14
C GLY A 405 -12.17 -1.44 15.02
N TYR A 406 -11.04 -1.04 14.45
CA TYR A 406 -9.95 -0.42 15.19
C TYR A 406 -10.39 0.91 15.79
N ASN A 407 -10.16 1.08 17.09
CA ASN A 407 -10.41 2.35 17.77
C ASN A 407 -9.24 2.84 18.63
N PRO A 408 -8.42 3.80 18.15
CA PRO A 408 -7.28 4.30 18.90
C PRO A 408 -7.65 5.08 20.16
N ALA A 409 -8.90 5.53 20.37
CA ALA A 409 -9.35 6.09 21.65
C ALA A 409 -9.55 5.00 22.71
N GLN A 410 -10.00 3.81 22.28
CA GLN A 410 -10.16 2.67 23.17
C GLN A 410 -8.83 1.99 23.48
N ARG A 411 -7.78 2.25 22.69
CA ARG A 411 -6.40 1.77 22.92
C ARG A 411 -6.32 0.23 22.98
N ILE A 412 -7.25 -0.42 22.29
CA ILE A 412 -7.25 -1.86 22.07
C ILE A 412 -6.77 -2.03 20.64
N GLU A 413 -5.49 -2.34 20.48
CA GLU A 413 -4.91 -2.77 19.21
C GLU A 413 -4.93 -4.30 19.19
N PRO A 414 -5.90 -4.93 18.50
CA PRO A 414 -5.91 -6.39 18.41
C PRO A 414 -4.83 -6.91 17.46
N TRP A 415 -4.23 -6.05 16.63
CA TRP A 415 -3.35 -6.45 15.53
C TRP A 415 -1.90 -6.09 15.79
N VAL A 416 -1.09 -7.10 16.09
CA VAL A 416 0.37 -6.95 16.18
C VAL A 416 1.08 -7.48 14.94
N ARG A 417 0.43 -8.38 14.19
CA ARG A 417 0.95 -8.98 12.96
C ARG A 417 -0.05 -8.81 11.83
N MET A 418 0.47 -8.46 10.65
CA MET A 418 -0.35 -8.31 9.47
C MET A 418 -0.73 -9.66 8.83
N ALA A 419 0.13 -10.68 8.96
CA ALA A 419 -0.06 -11.99 8.36
C ALA A 419 -1.34 -12.71 8.82
N GLU A 420 -1.79 -12.47 10.06
CA GLU A 420 -3.03 -13.04 10.60
C GLU A 420 -4.24 -12.48 9.86
N VAL A 421 -4.31 -11.15 9.75
CA VAL A 421 -5.35 -10.46 8.96
C VAL A 421 -5.27 -10.88 7.50
N ALA A 422 -4.07 -11.00 6.95
CA ALA A 422 -3.87 -11.40 5.58
C ALA A 422 -4.34 -12.84 5.31
N GLN A 423 -4.14 -13.76 6.25
CA GLN A 423 -4.68 -15.11 6.17
C GLN A 423 -6.21 -15.12 6.19
N MET A 424 -6.84 -14.31 7.05
CA MET A 424 -8.31 -14.18 7.07
C MET A 424 -8.85 -13.67 5.73
N VAL A 425 -8.21 -12.65 5.15
CA VAL A 425 -8.60 -12.07 3.86
C VAL A 425 -8.45 -13.10 2.72
N GLU A 426 -7.34 -13.83 2.66
CA GLU A 426 -7.12 -14.84 1.61
C GLU A 426 -8.12 -16.01 1.73
N LEU A 427 -8.50 -16.42 2.94
CA LEU A 427 -9.54 -17.44 3.15
C LEU A 427 -10.92 -16.94 2.72
N ALA A 428 -11.31 -15.73 3.16
CA ALA A 428 -12.59 -15.12 2.80
C ALA A 428 -12.71 -14.90 1.28
N TYR A 429 -11.63 -14.46 0.63
CA TYR A 429 -11.55 -14.34 -0.81
C TYR A 429 -11.68 -15.71 -1.51
N GLY A 430 -10.97 -16.72 -1.02
CA GLY A 430 -11.06 -18.08 -1.57
C GLY A 430 -12.49 -18.63 -1.50
N GLN A 431 -13.20 -18.38 -0.40
CA GLN A 431 -14.61 -18.70 -0.25
C GLN A 431 -15.48 -17.95 -1.27
N TRP A 432 -15.34 -16.62 -1.35
CA TRP A 432 -16.08 -15.79 -2.32
C TRP A 432 -15.87 -16.28 -3.76
N LYS A 433 -14.62 -16.61 -4.12
CA LYS A 433 -14.24 -17.09 -5.46
C LYS A 433 -14.94 -18.40 -5.84
N GLN A 434 -15.17 -19.28 -4.86
CA GLN A 434 -15.82 -20.58 -5.09
C GLN A 434 -17.36 -20.46 -5.07
N GLU A 435 -17.89 -19.70 -4.12
CA GLU A 435 -19.33 -19.69 -3.81
C GLU A 435 -20.14 -18.73 -4.71
N THR A 436 -19.53 -17.66 -5.22
CA THR A 436 -20.24 -16.67 -6.05
C THR A 436 -20.08 -16.88 -7.56
N GLU A 437 -21.05 -16.42 -8.35
CA GLU A 437 -20.93 -16.42 -9.81
C GLU A 437 -19.83 -15.47 -10.29
N GLU A 438 -19.81 -14.24 -9.78
CA GLU A 438 -18.78 -13.24 -10.08
C GLU A 438 -17.38 -13.77 -9.73
N GLY A 439 -17.21 -14.38 -8.56
CA GLY A 439 -15.94 -14.95 -8.13
C GLY A 439 -15.45 -16.12 -9.00
N ARG A 440 -16.35 -16.97 -9.49
CA ARG A 440 -15.98 -18.07 -10.41
C ARG A 440 -15.58 -17.58 -11.80
N LEU A 441 -16.09 -16.42 -12.22
CA LEU A 441 -15.74 -15.77 -13.49
C LEU A 441 -14.51 -14.88 -13.37
N TYR A 442 -14.19 -14.42 -12.17
CA TYR A 442 -13.03 -13.58 -11.90
C TYR A 442 -11.72 -14.36 -12.05
N VAL A 443 -10.85 -13.85 -12.92
CA VAL A 443 -9.51 -14.38 -13.18
C VAL A 443 -8.50 -13.42 -12.55
N ASP A 444 -7.81 -13.87 -11.51
CA ASP A 444 -6.70 -13.11 -10.94
C ASP A 444 -5.38 -13.42 -11.66
N VAL A 445 -4.35 -12.62 -11.34
CA VAL A 445 -3.02 -12.76 -11.92
C VAL A 445 -2.43 -14.15 -11.68
N GLU A 446 -2.76 -14.78 -10.54
CA GLU A 446 -2.21 -16.08 -10.17
C GLU A 446 -2.87 -17.19 -11.00
N ASP A 447 -4.17 -17.09 -11.26
CA ASP A 447 -4.87 -17.99 -12.19
C ASP A 447 -4.30 -17.89 -13.60
N ASP A 448 -4.10 -16.67 -14.10
CA ASP A 448 -3.56 -16.43 -15.44
C ASP A 448 -2.10 -16.95 -15.56
N LEU A 449 -1.29 -16.76 -14.52
CA LEU A 449 0.07 -17.34 -14.46
C LEU A 449 0.02 -18.87 -14.47
N LEU A 450 -0.86 -19.49 -13.69
CA LEU A 450 -1.00 -20.94 -13.64
C LEU A 450 -1.50 -21.51 -14.98
N GLN A 451 -2.45 -20.83 -15.63
CA GLN A 451 -2.94 -21.21 -16.95
C GLN A 451 -1.83 -21.15 -17.99
N ARG A 452 -0.98 -20.11 -17.96
CA ARG A 452 0.16 -19.99 -18.88
C ARG A 452 1.28 -20.99 -18.60
N ALA A 453 1.45 -21.40 -17.35
CA ALA A 453 2.46 -22.41 -16.98
C ALA A 453 2.04 -23.85 -17.34
N THR A 454 0.76 -24.08 -17.63
CA THR A 454 0.20 -25.41 -17.94
C THR A 454 -0.11 -25.61 -19.43
N GLN A 455 0.04 -24.57 -20.24
CA GLN A 455 0.01 -24.60 -21.72
C GLN A 455 1.43 -24.74 -22.27
#